data_AF-A0A8T4FMZ8-F1
#
_entry.id   AF-A0A8T4FMZ8-F1
#
_cell.length_a   1.000
_cell.length_b   1.000
_cell.length_c   1.000
_cell.angle_alpha   90.00
_cell.angle_beta   90.00
_cell.angle_gamma   90.00
#
_symmetry.space_group_name_H-M   'P 1'
#
loop_
_entity.id
_entity.type
_entity.pdbx_description
1 polymer ?
#
loop_
_entity_poly.entity_id
_entity_poly.type
_entity_poly.pdbx_seq_one_letter_code
_entity_poly.pdbx_strand_id
1 'polypeptide(L)'
;MSGHTDMVLVNEDGIRIDGRTADEHRPIKIEAGVLSNADGSAYVEIGKNKVLAAVYGPRECHPRHLQDPTKAIVQCKYNMQAFSVSNRKRPGPDRRSIEIS
;
A
#
# COMPACT_ATOMS: atom_id res chain seq x y z
N MET A 1 -14.52 -10.48 -17.62
CA MET A 1 -15.60 -9.47 -17.78
C MET A 1 -14.94 -8.11 -17.93
N SER A 2 -14.44 -7.80 -19.13
CA SER A 2 -14.00 -6.45 -19.49
C SER A 2 -15.23 -5.57 -19.57
N GLY A 3 -15.55 -4.88 -18.47
CA GLY A 3 -16.68 -3.96 -18.44
C GLY A 3 -16.38 -2.77 -19.34
N HIS A 4 -17.02 -2.71 -20.50
CA HIS A 4 -17.22 -1.43 -21.18
C HIS A 4 -18.07 -0.58 -20.23
N THR A 5 -17.44 0.46 -19.70
CA THR A 5 -18.09 1.45 -18.85
C THR A 5 -18.31 2.67 -19.72
N ASP A 6 -19.54 3.18 -19.79
CA ASP A 6 -19.90 4.41 -20.51
C ASP A 6 -19.33 5.69 -19.85
N MET A 7 -18.32 5.55 -18.99
CA MET A 7 -17.71 6.65 -18.27
C MET A 7 -16.60 7.28 -19.10
N VAL A 8 -16.79 8.56 -19.44
CA VAL A 8 -15.75 9.40 -20.02
C VAL A 8 -14.68 9.65 -18.94
N LEU A 9 -13.47 9.12 -19.16
CA LEU A 9 -12.36 9.22 -18.19
C LEU A 9 -11.59 10.54 -18.27
N VAL A 10 -11.60 11.16 -19.45
CA VAL A 10 -10.93 12.41 -19.78
C VAL A 10 -11.88 13.22 -20.67
N ASN A 11 -12.15 14.46 -20.29
CA ASN A 11 -12.99 15.38 -21.06
C ASN A 11 -12.25 15.89 -22.31
N GLU A 12 -12.97 16.54 -23.23
CA GLU A 12 -12.38 17.17 -24.43
C GLU A 12 -11.28 18.19 -24.09
N ASP A 13 -11.38 18.82 -22.92
CA ASP A 13 -10.38 19.76 -22.37
C ASP A 13 -9.14 19.09 -21.74
N GLY A 14 -9.03 17.75 -21.81
CA GLY A 14 -7.90 17.00 -21.23
C GLY A 14 -7.95 16.84 -19.70
N ILE A 15 -9.07 17.22 -19.06
CA ILE A 15 -9.27 17.13 -17.62
C ILE A 15 -9.85 15.76 -17.26
N ARG A 16 -9.30 15.14 -16.20
CA ARG A 16 -9.71 13.82 -15.70
C ARG A 16 -11.00 13.92 -14.87
N ILE A 17 -11.65 12.77 -14.62
CA ILE A 17 -12.86 12.66 -13.78
C ILE A 17 -12.76 13.28 -12.37
N ASP A 18 -11.55 13.44 -11.84
CA ASP A 18 -11.28 13.99 -10.52
C ASP A 18 -10.82 15.46 -10.56
N GLY A 19 -10.98 16.13 -11.71
CA GLY A 19 -10.71 17.56 -11.90
C GLY A 19 -9.23 17.91 -12.12
N ARG A 20 -8.36 16.90 -12.21
CA ARG A 20 -6.91 17.07 -12.31
C ARG A 20 -6.44 16.96 -13.77
N THR A 21 -5.31 17.59 -14.09
CA THR A 21 -4.65 17.42 -15.39
C THR A 21 -3.89 16.08 -15.46
N ALA A 22 -3.39 15.72 -16.65
CA ALA A 22 -2.62 14.49 -16.84
C ALA A 22 -1.37 14.41 -15.95
N ASP A 23 -0.69 15.54 -15.74
CA ASP A 23 0.58 15.64 -15.03
C ASP A 23 0.42 15.91 -13.52
N GLU A 24 -0.79 16.22 -13.07
CA GLU A 24 -1.04 16.55 -11.67
C GLU A 24 -1.17 15.29 -10.79
N HIS A 25 -0.38 15.25 -9.72
CA HIS A 25 -0.43 14.18 -8.73
C HIS A 25 -1.64 14.31 -7.78
N ARG A 26 -2.00 13.22 -7.09
CA ARG A 26 -3.04 13.28 -6.06
C ARG A 26 -2.45 13.98 -4.83
N PRO A 27 -3.27 14.64 -3.99
CA PRO A 27 -2.77 15.24 -2.75
C PRO A 27 -2.07 14.17 -1.89
N ILE A 28 -0.88 14.51 -1.41
CA ILE A 28 -0.02 13.60 -0.64
C ILE A 28 0.09 14.14 0.79
N LYS A 29 -0.08 13.27 1.78
CA LYS A 29 0.18 13.54 3.19
C LYS A 29 1.07 12.44 3.75
N ILE A 30 2.14 12.81 4.45
CA ILE A 30 3.09 11.85 5.05
C ILE A 30 3.35 12.27 6.49
N GLU A 31 3.18 11.33 7.41
CA GLU A 31 3.49 11.49 8.82
C GLU A 31 4.41 10.35 9.26
N ALA A 32 5.59 10.67 9.79
CA ALA A 32 6.53 9.69 10.32
C ALA A 32 6.34 9.51 11.83
N GLY A 33 6.61 8.31 12.36
CA GLY A 33 6.61 8.04 13.80
C GLY A 33 5.22 7.90 14.43
N VAL A 34 4.22 7.43 13.69
CA VAL A 34 2.81 7.35 14.14
C VAL A 34 2.55 6.23 15.15
N LEU A 35 3.36 5.16 15.11
CA LEU A 35 3.26 4.02 16.04
C LEU A 35 4.40 4.06 17.05
N SER A 36 4.05 4.03 18.33
CA SER A 36 5.02 4.03 19.45
C SER A 36 5.77 2.71 19.62
N ASN A 37 5.17 1.60 19.22
CA ASN A 37 5.70 0.25 19.47
C ASN A 37 6.62 -0.25 18.36
N ALA A 38 6.63 0.42 17.21
CA ALA A 38 7.45 0.05 16.06
C ALA A 38 8.76 0.84 16.08
N ASP A 39 9.87 0.22 15.66
CA ASP A 39 11.16 0.90 15.55
C ASP A 39 11.12 2.04 14.53
N GLY A 40 10.33 1.85 13.48
CA GLY A 40 9.96 2.88 12.52
C GLY A 40 8.51 2.74 12.09
N SER A 41 7.83 3.85 11.86
CA SER A 41 6.47 3.84 11.33
C SER A 41 6.19 5.05 10.46
N ALA A 42 5.29 4.89 9.51
CA ALA A 42 4.85 5.97 8.65
C ALA A 42 3.38 5.81 8.28
N TYR A 43 2.65 6.91 8.33
CA TYR A 43 1.32 7.04 7.78
C TYR A 43 1.40 7.85 6.48
N VAL A 44 0.84 7.31 5.40
CA VAL A 44 0.90 7.91 4.07
C VAL A 44 -0.49 7.94 3.46
N GLU A 45 -0.92 9.13 3.02
CA GLU A 45 -2.11 9.32 2.22
C GLU A 45 -1.72 9.80 0.82
N ILE A 46 -2.30 9.18 -0.22
CA ILE A 46 -2.18 9.62 -1.61
C ILE A 46 -3.60 9.63 -2.20
N GLY A 47 -4.22 10.80 -2.19
CA GLY A 47 -5.65 10.96 -2.51
C GLY A 47 -6.53 10.15 -1.56
N LYS A 48 -7.22 9.14 -2.10
CA LYS A 48 -8.08 8.24 -1.30
C LYS A 48 -7.34 7.04 -0.71
N ASN A 49 -6.09 6.81 -1.11
CA ASN A 49 -5.28 5.72 -0.57
C ASN A 49 -4.74 6.15 0.79
N LYS A 50 -5.00 5.36 1.82
CA LYS A 50 -4.47 5.55 3.17
C LYS A 50 -3.71 4.29 3.56
N VAL A 51 -2.44 4.44 3.91
CA VAL A 51 -1.52 3.34 4.20
C VAL A 51 -0.81 3.60 5.51
N LEU A 52 -0.66 2.55 6.31
CA LEU A 52 0.13 2.56 7.53
C LEU A 52 1.24 1.52 7.39
N ALA A 53 2.48 1.96 7.55
CA ALA A 53 3.67 1.12 7.52
C ALA A 53 4.32 1.07 8.90
N ALA A 54 4.82 -0.10 9.25
CA ALA A 54 5.58 -0.36 10.47
C ALA A 54 6.80 -1.20 10.13
N VAL A 55 7.95 -0.84 10.69
CA VAL A 55 9.23 -1.52 10.53
C VAL A 55 9.67 -2.00 11.90
N TYR A 56 10.14 -3.24 11.94
CA TYR A 56 10.68 -3.87 13.14
C TYR A 56 12.02 -4.54 12.79
N GLY A 57 13.05 -4.18 13.52
CA GLY A 57 14.40 -4.72 13.37
C GLY A 57 15.49 -3.64 13.28
N PRO A 58 16.76 -4.05 13.21
CA PRO A 58 17.22 -5.44 13.03
C PRO A 58 17.00 -6.31 14.28
N ARG A 59 16.50 -7.54 14.08
CA ARG A 59 16.30 -8.54 15.13
C ARG A 59 16.84 -9.89 14.69
N GLU A 60 17.10 -10.78 15.65
CA GLU A 60 17.58 -12.14 15.32
C GLU A 60 16.59 -12.87 14.40
N CYS A 61 17.13 -13.54 13.39
CA CYS A 61 16.32 -14.27 12.43
C CYS A 61 15.76 -15.55 13.07
N HIS A 62 14.44 -15.62 13.17
CA HIS A 62 13.73 -16.83 13.55
C HIS A 62 12.85 -17.29 12.38
N PRO A 63 12.96 -18.54 11.91
CA PRO A 63 13.88 -19.62 12.32
C PRO A 63 15.34 -19.43 11.86
N ARG A 64 16.31 -19.92 12.64
CA ARG A 64 17.76 -19.77 12.36
C ARG A 64 18.23 -20.38 11.05
N HIS A 65 17.52 -21.37 10.50
CA HIS A 65 17.89 -21.98 9.21
C HIS A 65 17.70 -21.04 8.02
N LEU A 66 16.90 -19.98 8.15
CA LEU A 66 16.76 -18.97 7.09
C LEU A 66 17.87 -17.93 7.14
N GLN A 67 18.62 -17.86 8.25
CA GLN A 67 19.61 -16.83 8.50
C GLN A 67 20.72 -16.88 7.46
N ASP A 68 21.01 -15.71 6.89
CA ASP A 68 22.17 -15.53 6.04
C ASP A 68 23.30 -14.87 6.86
N PRO A 69 24.53 -15.41 6.85
CA PRO A 69 25.64 -14.85 7.62
C PRO A 69 26.18 -13.53 7.04
N THR A 70 25.88 -13.23 5.78
CA THR A 70 26.42 -12.06 5.05
C THR A 70 25.44 -10.90 4.96
N LYS A 71 24.14 -11.15 5.08
CA LYS A 71 23.08 -10.15 4.85
C LYS A 71 21.89 -10.33 5.78
N ALA A 72 21.14 -9.24 5.97
CA ALA A 72 19.85 -9.27 6.62
C ALA A 72 18.76 -9.74 5.64
N ILE A 73 17.75 -10.42 6.17
CA ILE A 73 16.56 -10.81 5.41
C ILE A 73 15.50 -9.73 5.61
N VAL A 74 15.02 -9.17 4.51
CA VAL A 74 13.91 -8.23 4.53
C VAL A 74 12.61 -8.99 4.28
N GLN A 75 11.69 -8.89 5.23
CA GLN A 75 10.35 -9.48 5.10
C GLN A 75 9.33 -8.35 4.99
N CYS A 76 8.73 -8.24 3.82
CA CYS A 76 7.64 -7.30 3.54
C CYS A 76 6.32 -8.05 3.54
N LYS A 77 5.29 -7.47 4.16
CA LYS A 77 3.94 -8.03 4.15
C LYS A 77 2.94 -6.95 3.76
N TYR A 78 2.43 -7.05 2.54
CA TYR A 78 1.31 -6.26 2.10
C TYR A 78 0.00 -6.91 2.56
N ASN A 79 -0.87 -6.12 3.19
CA ASN A 79 -2.19 -6.59 3.58
C ASN A 79 -3.22 -5.47 3.42
N MET A 80 -4.41 -5.84 2.93
CA MET A 80 -5.54 -4.93 2.82
C MET A 80 -6.52 -5.23 3.94
N GLN A 81 -6.96 -4.20 4.66
CA GLN A 81 -8.00 -4.36 5.67
C GLN A 81 -9.35 -4.72 5.03
N ALA A 82 -10.17 -5.49 5.74
CA ALA A 82 -11.44 -5.98 5.18
C ALA A 82 -12.37 -4.86 4.70
N PHE A 83 -12.30 -3.68 5.32
CA PHE A 83 -13.09 -2.49 5.01
C PHE A 83 -12.39 -1.50 4.06
N SER A 84 -11.19 -1.82 3.56
CA SER A 84 -10.41 -0.86 2.74
C SER A 84 -10.89 -0.74 1.29
N VAL A 85 -11.86 -1.56 0.89
CA VAL A 85 -12.39 -1.66 -0.48
C VAL A 85 -13.91 -1.54 -0.44
N SER A 86 -14.53 -1.15 -1.56
CA SER A 86 -15.98 -0.92 -1.67
C SER A 86 -16.81 -2.11 -1.22
N ASN A 87 -16.46 -3.31 -1.69
CA ASN A 87 -17.03 -4.56 -1.20
C ASN A 87 -16.06 -5.20 -0.21
N ARG A 88 -16.56 -5.59 0.95
CA ARG A 88 -15.75 -6.18 2.03
C ARG A 88 -14.83 -7.29 1.50
N LYS A 89 -13.51 -7.10 1.66
CA LYS A 89 -12.51 -8.14 1.33
C LYS A 89 -12.47 -9.18 2.45
N ARG A 90 -12.39 -10.47 2.09
CA ARG A 90 -12.13 -11.54 3.07
C ARG A 90 -10.74 -11.33 3.68
N PRO A 91 -10.58 -11.35 5.02
CA PRO A 91 -9.27 -11.26 5.66
C PRO A 91 -8.38 -12.43 5.25
N GLY A 92 -7.09 -12.17 5.05
CA GLY A 92 -6.08 -13.17 4.72
C GLY A 92 -5.30 -12.84 3.45
N PRO A 93 -4.21 -13.57 3.18
CA PRO A 93 -3.43 -13.38 1.97
C PRO A 93 -4.22 -13.86 0.76
N ASP A 94 -4.35 -13.00 -0.25
CA ASP A 94 -4.76 -13.37 -1.60
C ASP A 94 -3.53 -13.46 -2.52
N ARG A 95 -3.69 -14.11 -3.67
CA ARG A 95 -2.61 -14.23 -4.67
C ARG A 95 -2.01 -12.87 -5.02
N ARG A 96 -2.85 -11.85 -5.14
CA ARG A 96 -2.43 -10.47 -5.40
C ARG A 96 -1.61 -9.87 -4.26
N SER A 97 -1.98 -10.05 -2.99
CA SER A 97 -1.17 -9.52 -1.89
C SER A 97 0.16 -10.25 -1.74
N ILE A 98 0.21 -11.54 -2.05
CA ILE A 98 1.46 -12.31 -2.07
C ILE A 98 2.40 -11.79 -3.16
N GLU A 99 1.87 -11.50 -4.35
CA GLU A 99 2.67 -10.97 -5.48
C GLU A 99 3.18 -9.54 -5.23
N ILE A 100 2.41 -8.71 -4.51
CA ILE A 100 2.82 -7.35 -4.15
C ILE A 100 3.85 -7.33 -3.02
N SER A 101 3.92 -8.39 -2.19
CA SER A 101 4.77 -8.45 -1.00
C SER A 101 6.23 -8.73 -1.31
#